data_AF-A0A7T1C8B1-F1
#
_entry.id   AF-A0A7T1C8B1-F1
#
_cell.length_a   1.000
_cell.length_b   1.000
_cell.length_c   1.000
_cell.angle_alpha   90.00
_cell.angle_beta   90.00
_cell.angle_gamma   90.00
#
_symmetry.space_group_name_H-M   'P 1'
#
loop_
_entity.id
_entity.type
_entity.pdbx_description
1 polymer ?
#
loop_
_entity_poly.entity_id
_entity_poly.type
_entity_poly.pdbx_seq_one_letter_code
_entity_poly.pdbx_strand_id
1 'polypeptide(L)'
;MTVGLNIKDKSLQEKQEAYKCDVMYSTNSELGFDYLRDNIETDLNNILMTKDYNYAIVDEVDSILIDEARTPLIISSQKQKGIKFYRDADRFAKILKEEHYIIDLESKTIELSESGIKEAEIFFQIKNLYSGYNSALLHCIKNALKACFVLNKNKDYLVEEDKVLIIDQFIGRILKGRQFSDGLHQALEAKEGCTIQEETEITATITYQNFFRIYKKLS
;
A
#
# COMPACT_ATOMS: atom_id res chain seq x y z
N MET A 1 8.64 30.66 -29.64
CA MET A 1 9.24 29.59 -28.84
C MET A 1 9.28 30.04 -27.39
N THR A 2 8.57 29.32 -26.54
CA THR A 2 8.41 29.55 -25.10
C THR A 2 9.10 28.41 -24.35
N VAL A 3 9.70 28.73 -23.21
CA VAL A 3 10.45 27.76 -22.41
C VAL A 3 9.85 27.70 -21.01
N GLY A 4 9.44 26.50 -20.61
CA GLY A 4 8.90 26.19 -19.30
C GLY A 4 9.94 25.52 -18.40
N LEU A 5 9.76 25.65 -17.09
CA LEU A 5 10.54 24.94 -16.08
C LEU A 5 9.57 24.21 -15.15
N ASN A 6 9.77 22.91 -14.95
CA ASN A 6 8.99 22.09 -14.03
C ASN A 6 9.91 21.51 -12.95
N ILE A 7 9.67 21.90 -11.70
CA ILE A 7 10.41 21.48 -10.52
C ILE A 7 9.44 21.23 -9.36
N LYS A 8 9.90 20.48 -8.35
CA LYS A 8 9.09 20.02 -7.22
C LYS A 8 8.30 21.11 -6.49
N ASP A 9 8.90 22.29 -6.31
CA ASP A 9 8.32 23.37 -5.51
C ASP A 9 7.27 24.22 -6.26
N LYS A 10 6.95 23.86 -7.51
CA LYS A 10 5.93 24.55 -8.30
C LYS A 10 4.52 24.10 -7.95
N SER A 11 3.61 25.07 -7.91
CA SER A 11 2.17 24.82 -7.82
C SER A 11 1.63 24.13 -9.07
N LEU A 12 0.45 23.51 -8.94
CA LEU A 12 -0.22 22.83 -10.05
C LEU A 12 -0.38 23.74 -11.28
N GLN A 13 -0.78 25.00 -11.06
CA GLN A 13 -0.97 25.99 -12.13
C GLN A 13 0.34 26.30 -12.85
N GLU A 14 1.44 26.53 -12.11
CA GLU A 14 2.74 26.80 -12.70
C GLU A 14 3.30 25.61 -13.49
N LYS A 15 2.99 24.38 -13.05
CA LYS A 15 3.33 23.18 -13.81
C LYS A 15 2.54 23.08 -15.10
N GLN A 16 1.22 23.31 -15.05
CA GLN A 16 0.37 23.33 -16.24
C GLN A 16 0.86 24.34 -17.29
N GLU A 17 1.29 25.52 -16.86
CA GLU A 17 1.90 26.52 -17.74
C GLU A 17 3.21 26.00 -18.36
N ALA A 18 4.06 25.34 -17.57
CA ALA A 18 5.32 24.78 -18.07
C ALA A 18 5.10 23.68 -19.12
N TYR A 19 4.12 22.79 -18.93
CA TYR A 19 3.76 21.76 -19.93
C TYR A 19 3.15 22.36 -21.21
N LYS A 20 2.56 23.56 -21.14
CA LYS A 20 2.02 24.27 -22.31
C LYS A 20 3.11 24.93 -23.17
N CYS A 21 4.31 25.16 -22.65
CA CYS A 21 5.42 25.72 -23.41
C CYS A 21 5.88 24.84 -24.58
N ASP A 22 6.64 25.44 -25.52
CA ASP A 22 7.22 24.73 -26.67
C ASP A 22 8.37 23.80 -26.26
N VAL A 23 9.17 24.24 -25.30
CA VAL A 23 10.27 23.47 -24.69
C VAL A 23 10.09 23.50 -23.18
N MET A 24 10.36 22.40 -22.49
CA MET A 24 10.26 22.31 -21.05
C MET A 24 11.50 21.63 -20.45
N TYR A 25 12.07 22.26 -19.43
CA TYR A 25 13.13 21.69 -18.61
C TYR A 25 12.52 21.13 -17.32
N SER A 26 12.99 19.96 -16.91
CA SER A 26 12.57 19.33 -15.66
C SER A 26 13.61 18.31 -15.20
N THR A 27 13.42 17.79 -13.99
CA THR A 27 14.19 16.65 -13.50
C THR A 27 13.50 15.34 -13.90
N ASN A 28 14.30 14.28 -14.07
CA ASN A 28 13.79 12.93 -14.35
C ASN A 28 12.73 12.49 -13.32
N SER A 29 12.99 12.76 -12.03
CA SER A 29 12.12 12.43 -10.91
C SER A 29 10.79 13.15 -11.00
N GLU A 30 10.80 14.46 -11.29
CA GLU A 30 9.58 15.25 -11.35
C GLU A 30 8.69 14.84 -12.52
N LEU A 31 9.29 14.61 -13.70
CA LEU A 31 8.57 14.08 -14.87
C LEU A 31 7.93 12.73 -14.58
N GLY A 32 8.68 11.81 -13.99
CA GLY A 32 8.16 10.48 -13.67
C GLY A 32 7.07 10.53 -12.61
N PHE A 33 7.18 11.40 -11.60
CA PHE A 33 6.12 11.57 -10.61
C PHE A 33 4.89 12.30 -11.15
N ASP A 34 5.04 13.28 -12.02
CA ASP A 34 3.91 13.91 -12.74
C ASP A 34 3.17 12.87 -13.57
N TYR A 35 3.90 12.02 -14.31
CA TYR A 35 3.32 10.90 -15.04
C TYR A 35 2.52 9.96 -14.14
N LEU A 36 3.10 9.53 -13.02
CA LEU A 36 2.40 8.65 -12.08
C LEU A 36 1.16 9.32 -11.48
N ARG A 37 1.22 10.62 -11.14
CA ARG A 37 0.08 11.39 -10.61
C ARG A 37 -1.03 11.52 -11.64
N ASP A 38 -0.71 11.84 -12.89
CA ASP A 38 -1.70 11.96 -13.96
C ASP A 38 -2.45 10.64 -14.22
N ASN A 39 -1.80 9.49 -14.02
CA ASN A 39 -2.46 8.18 -14.16
C ASN A 39 -3.37 7.80 -12.98
N ILE A 40 -3.26 8.48 -11.83
CA ILE A 40 -4.12 8.29 -10.66
C ILE A 40 -5.21 9.37 -10.58
N GLU A 41 -4.99 10.52 -11.21
CA GLU A 41 -5.88 11.68 -11.15
C GLU A 41 -7.27 11.38 -11.73
N THR A 42 -8.29 11.89 -11.05
CA THR A 42 -9.70 11.72 -11.41
C THR A 42 -10.28 12.95 -12.07
N ASP A 43 -9.77 14.15 -11.77
CA ASP A 43 -10.20 15.39 -12.40
C ASP A 43 -9.30 15.71 -13.60
N LEU A 44 -9.90 15.71 -14.80
CA LEU A 44 -9.21 16.06 -16.04
C LEU A 44 -8.55 17.44 -16.00
N ASN A 45 -9.05 18.38 -15.18
CA ASN A 45 -8.47 19.71 -15.06
C ASN A 45 -7.15 19.74 -14.28
N ASN A 46 -6.83 18.67 -13.56
CA ASN A 46 -5.58 18.57 -12.79
C ASN A 46 -4.47 17.85 -13.57
N ILE A 47 -4.79 17.22 -14.71
CA ILE A 47 -3.82 16.50 -15.53
C ILE A 47 -2.80 17.47 -16.13
N LEU A 48 -1.51 17.14 -16.01
CA LEU A 48 -0.40 17.96 -16.48
C LEU A 48 0.04 17.59 -17.90
N MET A 49 0.31 16.32 -18.14
CA MET A 49 0.86 15.74 -19.37
C MET A 49 -0.21 15.53 -20.44
N THR A 50 -0.84 16.62 -20.86
CA THR A 50 -1.92 16.62 -21.87
C THR A 50 -1.42 16.52 -23.33
N LYS A 51 -0.13 16.71 -23.58
CA LYS A 51 0.49 16.61 -24.90
C LYS A 51 1.11 15.23 -25.12
N ASP A 52 1.22 14.82 -26.39
CA ASP A 52 1.94 13.61 -26.79
C ASP A 52 3.40 13.60 -26.31
N TYR A 53 3.87 12.42 -25.87
CA TYR A 53 5.29 12.14 -25.57
C TYR A 53 6.13 12.13 -26.85
N ASN A 54 6.51 13.30 -27.35
CA ASN A 54 7.11 13.43 -28.68
C ASN A 54 8.64 13.25 -28.66
N TYR A 55 9.34 14.05 -27.86
CA TYR A 55 10.80 14.01 -27.81
C TYR A 55 11.30 14.35 -26.41
N ALA A 56 12.25 13.56 -25.90
CA ALA A 56 12.98 13.84 -24.68
C ALA A 56 14.48 13.83 -24.97
N ILE A 57 15.19 14.81 -24.40
CA ILE A 57 16.65 14.86 -24.35
C ILE A 57 17.04 14.65 -22.89
N VAL A 58 17.81 13.61 -22.61
CA VAL A 58 18.24 13.27 -21.25
C VAL A 58 19.70 13.66 -21.10
N ASP A 59 19.93 14.66 -20.26
CA ASP A 59 21.29 15.01 -19.85
C ASP A 59 21.82 13.97 -18.85
N GLU A 60 23.14 13.72 -18.86
CA GLU A 60 23.80 12.69 -18.02
C GLU A 60 23.12 11.30 -18.13
N VAL A 61 22.89 10.86 -19.36
CA VAL A 61 22.07 9.67 -19.69
C VAL A 61 22.56 8.38 -19.02
N ASP A 62 23.86 8.23 -18.81
CA ASP A 62 24.45 7.10 -18.11
C ASP A 62 24.04 7.09 -16.64
N SER A 63 24.12 8.23 -15.96
CA SER A 63 23.67 8.39 -14.58
C SER A 63 22.18 8.08 -14.43
N ILE A 64 21.34 8.57 -15.35
CA ILE A 64 19.88 8.43 -15.21
C ILE A 64 19.36 7.06 -15.65
N LEU A 65 19.76 6.57 -16.82
CA LEU A 65 19.19 5.34 -17.40
C LEU A 65 19.91 4.06 -16.97
N ILE A 66 21.12 4.18 -16.38
CA ILE A 66 21.88 3.03 -15.88
C ILE A 66 21.88 3.03 -14.34
N ASP A 67 22.37 4.10 -13.72
CA ASP A 67 22.60 4.09 -12.27
C ASP A 67 21.31 4.25 -11.47
N GLU A 68 20.54 5.30 -11.73
CA GLU A 68 19.29 5.58 -11.00
C GLU A 68 18.15 4.64 -11.40
N ALA A 69 18.21 4.07 -12.59
CA ALA A 69 17.14 3.25 -13.15
C ALA A 69 16.97 1.88 -12.44
N ARG A 70 17.79 1.58 -11.44
CA ARG A 70 17.67 0.39 -10.56
C ARG A 70 16.53 0.50 -9.57
N THR A 71 16.19 1.71 -9.13
CA THR A 71 15.11 1.96 -8.18
C THR A 71 13.92 2.54 -8.92
N PRO A 72 12.74 1.89 -8.90
CA PRO A 72 11.56 2.45 -9.50
C PRO A 72 11.09 3.71 -8.76
N LEU A 73 10.40 4.58 -9.47
CA LEU A 73 9.58 5.62 -8.87
C LEU A 73 8.31 4.98 -8.31
N ILE A 74 7.94 5.38 -7.10
CA ILE A 74 6.82 4.79 -6.35
C ILE A 74 6.02 5.93 -5.72
N ILE A 75 4.72 5.99 -6.02
CA ILE A 75 3.76 6.77 -5.23
C ILE A 75 3.09 5.80 -4.27
N SER A 76 3.31 6.00 -2.98
CA SER A 76 2.64 5.25 -1.92
C SER A 76 1.60 6.14 -1.26
N SER A 77 0.39 5.64 -1.11
CA SER A 77 -0.66 6.29 -0.31
C SER A 77 -0.71 5.68 1.09
N GLN A 78 -0.87 6.52 2.10
CA GLN A 78 -1.22 6.04 3.44
C GLN A 78 -2.65 5.51 3.43
N LYS A 79 -2.83 4.25 3.82
CA LYS A 79 -4.17 3.68 3.99
C LYS A 79 -4.73 4.15 5.34
N GLN A 80 -5.24 5.39 5.38
CA GLN A 80 -5.78 5.99 6.61
C GLN A 80 -7.02 5.25 7.16
N LYS A 81 -7.72 4.48 6.32
CA LYS A 81 -8.92 3.73 6.72
C LYS A 81 -8.53 2.34 7.21
N GLY A 82 -8.47 2.13 8.53
CA GLY A 82 -8.35 0.78 9.10
C GLY A 82 -7.76 0.68 10.50
N ILE A 83 -6.95 1.65 10.93
CA ILE A 83 -6.22 1.57 12.22
C ILE A 83 -7.15 1.32 13.40
N LYS A 84 -8.31 1.99 13.43
CA LYS A 84 -9.31 1.79 14.49
C LYS A 84 -9.89 0.37 14.50
N PHE A 85 -10.12 -0.20 13.32
CA PHE A 85 -10.75 -1.52 13.20
C PHE A 85 -9.84 -2.66 13.65
N TYR A 86 -8.51 -2.54 13.55
CA TYR A 86 -7.61 -3.60 14.00
C TYR A 86 -7.75 -3.93 15.48
N ARG A 87 -7.84 -2.91 16.34
CA ARG A 87 -8.04 -3.11 17.80
C ARG A 87 -9.43 -3.64 18.12
N ASP A 88 -10.44 -3.16 17.41
CA ASP A 88 -11.82 -3.61 17.63
C ASP A 88 -12.01 -5.06 17.14
N ALA A 89 -11.40 -5.42 16.01
CA ALA A 89 -11.37 -6.76 15.46
C ALA A 89 -10.60 -7.74 16.35
N ASP A 90 -9.47 -7.34 16.94
CA ASP A 90 -8.75 -8.17 17.94
C ASP A 90 -9.62 -8.43 19.18
N ARG A 91 -10.29 -7.38 19.71
CA ARG A 91 -11.22 -7.54 20.84
C ARG A 91 -12.36 -8.50 20.51
N PHE A 92 -12.92 -8.39 19.32
CA PHE A 92 -13.95 -9.30 18.83
C PHE A 92 -13.42 -10.74 18.73
N ALA A 93 -12.28 -10.95 18.08
CA ALA A 93 -11.68 -12.27 17.90
C ALA A 93 -11.42 -12.99 19.23
N LYS A 94 -11.04 -12.26 20.29
CA LYS A 94 -10.81 -12.79 21.65
C LYS A 94 -12.09 -13.23 22.38
N ILE A 95 -13.27 -12.76 21.97
CA ILE A 95 -14.56 -13.11 22.59
C ILE A 95 -15.19 -14.34 21.93
N LEU A 96 -14.74 -14.69 20.72
CA LEU A 96 -15.30 -15.81 19.95
C LEU A 96 -14.99 -17.17 20.60
N LYS A 97 -15.97 -18.07 20.48
CA LYS A 97 -15.89 -19.47 20.89
C LYS A 97 -15.65 -20.35 19.66
N GLU A 98 -15.27 -21.60 19.89
CA GLU A 98 -15.02 -22.59 18.83
C GLU A 98 -16.21 -22.78 17.87
N GLU A 99 -17.45 -22.56 18.33
CA GLU A 99 -18.65 -22.65 17.49
C GLU A 99 -18.82 -21.47 16.50
N HIS A 100 -18.09 -20.38 16.69
CA HIS A 100 -18.21 -19.14 15.91
C HIS A 100 -17.28 -19.08 14.69
N TYR A 101 -16.36 -20.03 14.54
CA TYR A 101 -15.43 -20.06 13.42
C TYR A 101 -15.10 -21.48 12.99
N ILE A 102 -14.66 -21.62 11.74
CA ILE A 102 -14.18 -22.86 11.16
C ILE A 102 -12.72 -22.62 10.80
N ILE A 103 -11.83 -23.45 11.36
CA ILE A 103 -10.39 -23.38 11.09
C ILE A 103 -9.96 -24.63 10.32
N ASP A 104 -9.25 -24.41 9.23
CA ASP A 104 -8.52 -25.45 8.50
C ASP A 104 -7.03 -25.23 8.76
N LEU A 105 -6.43 -26.14 9.54
CA LEU A 105 -5.02 -26.08 9.92
C LEU A 105 -4.07 -26.50 8.79
N GLU A 106 -4.54 -27.28 7.82
CA GLU A 106 -3.73 -27.70 6.67
C GLU A 106 -3.52 -26.52 5.72
N SER A 107 -4.60 -25.83 5.38
CA SER A 107 -4.56 -24.64 4.52
C SER A 107 -4.25 -23.34 5.28
N LYS A 108 -4.21 -23.38 6.62
CA LYS A 108 -4.05 -22.21 7.51
C LYS A 108 -5.10 -21.12 7.24
N THR A 109 -6.32 -21.52 6.89
CA THR A 109 -7.45 -20.63 6.67
C THR A 109 -8.43 -20.66 7.83
N ILE A 110 -9.06 -19.52 8.11
CA ILE A 110 -10.08 -19.38 9.14
C ILE A 110 -11.23 -18.54 8.59
N GLU A 111 -12.45 -19.00 8.81
CA GLU A 111 -13.67 -18.33 8.39
C GLU A 111 -14.67 -18.27 9.55
N LEU A 112 -15.54 -17.25 9.56
CA LEU A 112 -16.63 -17.18 10.52
C LEU A 112 -17.73 -18.17 10.13
N SER A 113 -18.29 -18.86 11.13
CA SER A 113 -19.52 -19.63 10.95
C SER A 113 -20.74 -18.69 10.93
N GLU A 114 -21.93 -19.21 10.62
CA GLU A 114 -23.17 -18.41 10.66
C GLU A 114 -23.44 -17.78 12.03
N SER A 115 -23.12 -18.48 13.12
CA SER A 115 -23.22 -17.95 14.48
C SER A 115 -22.19 -16.84 14.72
N GLY A 116 -20.95 -17.02 14.25
CA GLY A 116 -19.91 -15.99 14.33
C GLY A 116 -20.23 -14.71 13.55
N ILE A 117 -20.91 -14.83 12.40
CA ILE A 117 -21.38 -13.68 11.62
C ILE A 117 -22.44 -12.89 12.41
N LYS A 118 -23.40 -13.58 13.04
CA LYS A 118 -24.42 -12.91 13.88
C LYS A 118 -23.80 -12.22 15.09
N GLU A 119 -22.83 -12.86 15.74
CA GLU A 119 -22.09 -12.25 16.85
C GLU A 119 -21.31 -11.01 16.40
N ALA A 120 -20.70 -11.04 15.21
CA ALA A 120 -20.05 -9.87 14.63
C ALA A 120 -21.05 -8.72 14.41
N GLU A 121 -22.23 -9.03 13.86
CA GLU A 121 -23.28 -8.03 13.60
C GLU A 121 -23.75 -7.36 14.91
N ILE A 122 -23.89 -8.14 15.98
CA ILE A 122 -24.27 -7.63 17.30
C ILE A 122 -23.12 -6.80 17.91
N PHE A 123 -21.89 -7.30 17.90
CA PHE A 123 -20.73 -6.65 18.51
C PHE A 123 -20.42 -5.30 17.86
N PHE A 124 -20.44 -5.24 16.53
CA PHE A 124 -20.16 -4.03 15.75
C PHE A 124 -21.40 -3.16 15.50
N GLN A 125 -22.59 -3.58 15.97
CA GLN A 125 -23.87 -2.89 15.79
C GLN A 125 -24.20 -2.61 14.30
N ILE A 126 -23.98 -3.62 13.45
CA ILE A 126 -24.22 -3.54 12.00
C ILE A 126 -25.31 -4.51 11.58
N LYS A 127 -26.02 -4.21 10.49
CA LYS A 127 -27.09 -5.06 9.96
C LYS A 127 -26.60 -6.22 9.09
N ASN A 128 -25.49 -6.02 8.39
CA ASN A 128 -24.95 -7.02 7.47
C ASN A 128 -23.44 -6.85 7.35
N LEU A 129 -22.69 -7.84 7.84
CA LEU A 129 -21.22 -7.85 7.79
C LEU A 129 -20.67 -7.88 6.35
N TYR A 130 -21.35 -8.54 5.42
CA TYR A 130 -20.92 -8.71 4.02
C TYR A 130 -21.38 -7.58 3.09
N SER A 131 -21.97 -6.52 3.63
CA SER A 131 -22.28 -5.34 2.81
C SER A 131 -20.99 -4.66 2.32
N GLY A 132 -21.01 -4.09 1.11
CA GLY A 132 -19.83 -3.42 0.53
C GLY A 132 -19.28 -2.27 1.40
N TYR A 133 -20.14 -1.63 2.19
CA TYR A 133 -19.76 -0.61 3.18
C TYR A 133 -18.87 -1.15 4.31
N ASN A 134 -19.03 -2.42 4.68
CA ASN A 134 -18.31 -3.08 5.78
C ASN A 134 -17.11 -3.91 5.31
N SER A 135 -16.73 -3.81 4.04
CA SER A 135 -15.61 -4.56 3.46
C SER A 135 -14.29 -4.40 4.23
N ALA A 136 -13.95 -3.17 4.64
CA ALA A 136 -12.75 -2.90 5.43
C ALA A 136 -12.79 -3.54 6.82
N LEU A 137 -13.96 -3.53 7.48
CA LEU A 137 -14.15 -4.17 8.78
C LEU A 137 -14.05 -5.69 8.66
N LEU A 138 -14.72 -6.28 7.65
CA LEU A 138 -14.66 -7.72 7.38
C LEU A 138 -13.22 -8.18 7.14
N HIS A 139 -12.44 -7.41 6.37
CA HIS A 139 -11.01 -7.66 6.15
C HIS A 139 -10.22 -7.65 7.46
N CYS A 140 -10.42 -6.63 8.31
CA CYS A 140 -9.78 -6.55 9.63
C CYS A 140 -10.16 -7.74 10.53
N ILE A 141 -11.43 -8.16 10.54
CA ILE A 141 -11.91 -9.31 11.33
C ILE A 141 -11.24 -10.60 10.85
N LYS A 142 -11.18 -10.84 9.54
CA LYS A 142 -10.49 -12.03 8.98
C LYS A 142 -9.01 -12.06 9.38
N ASN A 143 -8.33 -10.91 9.34
CA ASN A 143 -6.94 -10.82 9.76
C ASN A 143 -6.75 -11.01 11.27
N ALA A 144 -7.66 -10.48 12.10
CA ALA A 144 -7.63 -10.70 13.54
C ALA A 144 -7.83 -12.18 13.89
N LEU A 145 -8.78 -12.86 13.24
CA LEU A 145 -8.99 -14.30 13.40
C LEU A 145 -7.71 -15.09 13.05
N LYS A 146 -7.09 -14.77 11.92
CA LYS A 146 -5.84 -15.43 11.50
C LYS A 146 -4.70 -15.15 12.48
N ALA A 147 -4.55 -13.91 12.93
CA ALA A 147 -3.55 -13.54 13.92
C ALA A 147 -3.76 -14.26 15.26
N CYS A 148 -5.00 -14.40 15.73
CA CYS A 148 -5.33 -15.01 17.02
C CYS A 148 -5.23 -16.54 17.01
N PHE A 149 -5.81 -17.21 16.00
CA PHE A 149 -6.02 -18.66 16.01
C PHE A 149 -5.03 -19.44 15.14
N VAL A 150 -4.45 -18.82 14.11
CA VAL A 150 -3.54 -19.51 13.17
C VAL A 150 -2.07 -19.25 13.52
N LEU A 151 -1.72 -18.01 13.93
CA LEU A 151 -0.34 -17.61 14.19
C LEU A 151 0.04 -17.72 15.67
N ASN A 152 1.17 -18.35 15.93
CA ASN A 152 1.67 -18.64 17.28
C ASN A 152 2.92 -17.84 17.62
N LYS A 153 2.90 -17.20 18.78
CA LYS A 153 4.06 -16.53 19.37
C LYS A 153 5.16 -17.55 19.65
N ASN A 154 6.41 -17.18 19.42
CA ASN A 154 7.62 -18.01 19.52
C ASN A 154 7.71 -19.17 18.51
N LYS A 155 6.81 -19.23 17.52
CA LYS A 155 6.88 -20.19 16.41
C LYS A 155 6.85 -19.48 15.06
N ASP A 156 5.83 -18.66 14.85
CA ASP A 156 5.63 -17.92 13.60
C ASP A 156 6.19 -16.49 13.70
N TYR A 157 6.16 -15.90 14.90
CA TYR A 157 6.65 -14.55 15.17
C TYR A 157 7.14 -14.38 16.62
N LEU A 158 7.91 -13.31 16.85
CA LEU A 158 8.38 -12.81 18.14
C LEU A 158 7.90 -11.36 18.33
N VAL A 159 7.83 -10.91 19.58
CA VAL A 159 7.66 -9.49 19.91
C VAL A 159 8.90 -9.01 20.64
N GLU A 160 9.53 -7.96 20.13
CA GLU A 160 10.74 -7.35 20.69
C GLU A 160 10.65 -5.83 20.50
N GLU A 161 10.96 -5.04 21.55
CA GLU A 161 10.95 -3.57 21.49
C GLU A 161 9.70 -2.95 20.85
N ASP A 162 8.50 -3.44 21.25
CA ASP A 162 7.21 -2.99 20.70
C ASP A 162 7.00 -3.27 19.20
N LYS A 163 7.76 -4.23 18.64
CA LYS A 163 7.65 -4.64 17.22
C LYS A 163 7.45 -6.13 17.07
N VAL A 164 6.63 -6.49 16.09
CA VAL A 164 6.44 -7.88 15.68
C VAL A 164 7.53 -8.26 14.68
N LEU A 165 8.26 -9.33 14.97
CA LEU A 165 9.35 -9.85 14.14
C LEU A 165 8.99 -11.25 13.62
N ILE A 166 9.16 -11.49 12.33
CA ILE A 166 8.82 -12.78 11.70
C ILE A 166 9.95 -13.79 11.92
N ILE A 167 9.58 -15.03 12.27
CA ILE A 167 10.52 -16.14 12.43
C ILE A 167 10.44 -17.04 11.18
N ASP A 168 11.60 -17.42 10.65
CA ASP A 168 11.71 -18.47 9.64
C ASP A 168 11.38 -19.84 10.26
N GLN A 169 10.34 -20.51 9.76
CA GLN A 169 9.86 -21.80 10.30
C GLN A 169 10.87 -22.94 10.13
N PHE A 170 11.82 -22.83 9.20
CA PHE A 170 12.80 -23.89 8.92
C PHE A 170 14.07 -23.73 9.76
N ILE A 171 14.52 -22.49 9.97
CA ILE A 171 15.85 -22.21 10.58
C ILE A 171 15.71 -21.55 11.97
N GLY A 172 14.52 -21.08 12.34
CA GLY A 172 14.27 -20.37 13.60
C GLY A 172 14.91 -18.99 13.69
N ARG A 173 15.35 -18.43 12.56
CA ARG A 173 16.00 -17.12 12.49
C ARG A 173 14.97 -16.00 12.34
N ILE A 174 15.30 -14.84 12.91
CA ILE A 174 14.50 -13.62 12.76
C ILE A 174 14.74 -13.03 11.36
N LEU A 175 13.67 -12.84 10.62
CA LEU A 175 13.67 -12.22 9.30
C LEU A 175 13.49 -10.70 9.45
N LYS A 176 14.60 -10.01 9.74
CA LYS A 176 14.62 -8.55 9.91
C LYS A 176 14.12 -7.84 8.65
N GLY A 177 13.27 -6.83 8.83
CA GLY A 177 12.71 -6.03 7.73
C GLY A 177 11.56 -6.69 6.96
N ARG A 178 11.17 -7.93 7.28
CA ARG A 178 9.97 -8.54 6.70
C ARG A 178 8.74 -8.23 7.55
N GLN A 179 7.64 -7.91 6.86
CA GLN A 179 6.31 -7.75 7.44
C GLN A 179 5.34 -8.74 6.79
N PHE A 180 4.27 -9.08 7.51
CA PHE A 180 3.19 -9.87 6.92
C PHE A 180 2.37 -8.97 6.00
N SER A 181 1.95 -9.49 4.86
CA SER A 181 1.18 -8.74 3.86
C SER A 181 -0.29 -8.60 4.24
N ASP A 182 -1.00 -7.73 3.52
CA ASP A 182 -2.47 -7.64 3.51
C ASP A 182 -3.09 -7.35 4.89
N GLY A 183 -2.45 -6.50 5.71
CA GLY A 183 -2.96 -6.08 7.02
C GLY A 183 -2.78 -7.09 8.16
N LEU A 184 -2.21 -8.27 7.88
CA LEU A 184 -1.97 -9.30 8.88
C LEU A 184 -0.91 -8.88 9.91
N HIS A 185 0.07 -8.07 9.52
CA HIS A 185 1.08 -7.56 10.45
C HIS A 185 0.45 -6.62 11.48
N GLN A 186 -0.41 -5.72 11.02
CA GLN A 186 -1.16 -4.78 11.86
C GLN A 186 -2.13 -5.50 12.81
N ALA A 187 -2.77 -6.58 12.34
CA ALA A 187 -3.60 -7.42 13.20
C ALA A 187 -2.79 -8.13 14.29
N LEU A 188 -1.56 -8.58 13.99
CA LEU A 188 -0.64 -9.13 15.00
C LEU A 188 -0.14 -8.08 15.99
N GLU A 189 0.21 -6.89 15.51
CA GLU A 189 0.57 -5.76 16.37
C GLU A 189 -0.59 -5.42 17.32
N ALA A 190 -1.83 -5.41 16.82
CA ALA A 190 -3.03 -5.21 17.64
C ALA A 190 -3.22 -6.34 18.68
N LYS A 191 -3.02 -7.60 18.28
CA LYS A 191 -3.13 -8.77 19.17
C LYS A 191 -2.18 -8.70 20.36
N GLU A 192 -0.93 -8.32 20.11
CA GLU A 192 0.15 -8.25 21.10
C GLU A 192 0.18 -6.91 21.85
N GLY A 193 -0.68 -5.95 21.48
CA GLY A 193 -0.75 -4.64 22.10
C GLY A 193 0.34 -3.66 21.68
N CYS A 194 1.02 -3.93 20.56
CA CYS A 194 2.07 -3.08 20.01
C CYS A 194 1.53 -1.81 19.33
N THR A 195 2.43 -0.86 19.05
CA THR A 195 2.11 0.28 18.20
C THR A 195 1.83 -0.18 16.77
N ILE A 196 0.59 0.03 16.31
CA ILE A 196 0.16 -0.38 14.96
C ILE A 196 0.79 0.58 13.95
N GLN A 197 1.57 0.05 13.02
CA GLN A 197 2.17 0.83 11.94
C GLN A 197 1.18 1.01 10.80
N GLU A 198 1.15 2.21 10.22
CA GLU A 198 0.28 2.48 9.07
C GLU A 198 0.67 1.62 7.86
N GLU A 199 -0.33 1.01 7.23
CA GLU A 199 -0.14 0.36 5.94
C GLU A 199 0.21 1.43 4.89
N THR A 200 1.37 1.26 4.27
CA THR A 200 1.70 1.96 3.02
C THR A 200 1.36 1.02 1.87
N GLU A 201 0.50 1.48 0.98
CA GLU A 201 0.16 0.75 -0.24
C GLU A 201 0.76 1.49 -1.44
N ILE A 202 1.39 0.74 -2.34
CA ILE A 202 1.91 1.27 -3.60
C ILE A 202 0.73 1.55 -4.52
N THR A 203 0.43 2.82 -4.77
CA THR A 203 -0.67 3.24 -5.64
C THR A 203 -0.26 3.16 -7.11
N ALA A 204 0.96 3.58 -7.43
CA ALA A 204 1.52 3.48 -8.77
C ALA A 204 3.05 3.38 -8.74
N THR A 205 3.60 2.71 -9.74
CA THR A 205 5.05 2.57 -9.89
C THR A 205 5.47 2.53 -11.36
N ILE A 206 6.63 3.11 -11.66
CA ILE A 206 7.27 3.02 -12.97
C ILE A 206 8.79 3.11 -12.80
N THR A 207 9.55 2.43 -13.66
CA THR A 207 11.01 2.61 -13.73
C THR A 207 11.37 3.69 -14.76
N TYR A 208 12.53 4.32 -14.64
CA TYR A 208 12.97 5.29 -15.64
C TYR A 208 13.06 4.68 -17.05
N GLN A 209 13.50 3.42 -17.20
CA GLN A 209 13.55 2.79 -18.52
C GLN A 209 12.15 2.68 -19.15
N ASN A 210 11.14 2.32 -18.36
CA ASN A 210 9.77 2.21 -18.87
C ASN A 210 9.17 3.59 -19.14
N PHE A 211 9.44 4.58 -18.30
CA PHE A 211 8.95 5.94 -18.49
C PHE A 211 9.50 6.58 -19.77
N PHE A 212 10.83 6.57 -19.97
CA PHE A 212 11.43 7.19 -21.15
C PHE A 212 11.15 6.45 -22.46
N ARG A 213 10.80 5.15 -22.40
CA ARG A 213 10.34 4.38 -23.57
C ARG A 213 9.01 4.86 -24.16
N ILE A 214 8.23 5.66 -23.42
CA ILE A 214 6.94 6.19 -23.89
C ILE A 214 7.15 7.28 -24.95
N TYR A 215 8.32 7.95 -24.94
CA TYR A 215 8.63 9.01 -25.90
C TYR A 215 8.90 8.46 -27.30
N LYS A 216 8.32 9.10 -28.33
CA LYS A 216 8.49 8.74 -29.74
C LYS A 216 9.96 8.82 -30.18
N LYS A 217 10.72 9.76 -29.61
CA LYS A 217 12.17 9.89 -29.80
C LYS A 217 12.84 10.19 -28.46
N LEU A 218 14.01 9.60 -28.23
CA LEU A 218 14.86 9.80 -27.06
C LEU A 218 16.28 10.13 -27.55
N SER A 219 16.96 11.08 -26.90
CA SER A 219 18.35 11.46 -27.23
C SER A 219 19.12 11.88 -26.00
#